data_AF-A0A814DF52-F1
#
_entry.id   AF-A0A814DF52-F1
#
_cell.length_a   1.000
_cell.length_b   1.000
_cell.length_c   1.000
_cell.angle_alpha   90.00
_cell.angle_beta   90.00
_cell.angle_gamma   90.00
#
_symmetry.space_group_name_H-M   'P 1'
#
loop_
_entity.id
_entity.type
_entity.pdbx_description
1 polymer ?
#
loop_
_entity_poly.entity_id
_entity_poly.type
_entity_poly.pdbx_seq_one_letter_code
_entity_poly.pdbx_strand_id
1 'polypeptide(L)'
;MGQLVRSMDLAGPENLELKTMSWGGKGRHSPQANFCRPIRSPGRNLFEKYNVPHILDLLSIDIDYDDYWVWKAIDLHRFDARAVVIEYNWDISYTEHRVVDPNDKQRWTGTNHFGASILAMTTLGKKRGYTLVYAEREGVNLFFVKTDILQCQNVLDQVMPIDKLAIKNPGWQHRMELDKNRTWIWNDTSI
;
A
#
# COMPACT_ATOMS: atom_id res chain seq x y z
N MET A 1 12.59 22.54 -20.53
CA MET A 1 11.11 22.53 -20.57
C MET A 1 10.64 21.71 -19.38
N GLY A 2 10.23 22.37 -18.29
CA GLY A 2 9.82 21.71 -17.06
C GLY A 2 8.38 21.23 -17.16
N GLN A 3 8.14 19.96 -16.88
CA GLN A 3 6.81 19.38 -16.84
C GLN A 3 6.10 19.85 -15.56
N LEU A 4 4.93 20.45 -15.72
CA LEU A 4 4.08 20.93 -14.64
C LEU A 4 3.53 19.71 -13.86
N VAL A 5 4.04 19.44 -12.67
CA VAL A 5 3.57 18.33 -11.81
C VAL A 5 2.52 18.88 -10.85
N ARG A 6 1.31 18.30 -10.86
CA ARG A 6 0.18 18.67 -9.98
C ARG A 6 0.06 17.64 -8.85
N SER A 7 -0.02 18.10 -7.61
CA SER A 7 -0.36 17.27 -6.42
C SER A 7 -1.82 17.49 -6.01
N MET A 8 -2.49 16.47 -5.45
CA MET A 8 -3.85 16.60 -4.93
C MET A 8 -4.06 15.68 -3.71
N ASP A 9 -4.33 16.31 -2.56
CA ASP A 9 -4.73 15.70 -1.29
C ASP A 9 -6.22 15.97 -1.09
N LEU A 10 -7.05 14.95 -0.81
CA LEU A 10 -8.46 15.20 -0.45
C LEU A 10 -8.97 14.28 0.66
N ALA A 11 -9.48 14.94 1.70
CA ALA A 11 -10.33 14.38 2.74
C ALA A 11 -11.79 14.27 2.27
N GLY A 12 -12.46 13.17 2.62
CA GLY A 12 -13.93 13.02 2.53
C GLY A 12 -14.51 12.63 1.15
N PRO A 13 -15.66 11.91 1.12
CA PRO A 13 -16.13 11.23 -0.09
C PRO A 13 -17.07 12.00 -1.04
N GLU A 14 -17.51 13.24 -0.75
CA GLU A 14 -18.63 13.80 -1.53
C GLU A 14 -18.39 15.11 -2.29
N ASN A 15 -17.21 15.74 -2.24
CA ASN A 15 -16.90 16.90 -3.10
C ASN A 15 -15.41 16.95 -3.45
N LEU A 16 -15.05 16.54 -4.68
CA LEU A 16 -13.67 16.63 -5.18
C LEU A 16 -13.43 18.03 -5.80
N GLU A 17 -13.18 19.03 -4.97
CA GLU A 17 -12.59 20.31 -5.40
C GLU A 17 -11.10 20.37 -5.06
N LEU A 18 -10.29 20.98 -5.94
CA LEU A 18 -8.89 21.31 -5.68
C LEU A 18 -8.80 22.27 -4.48
N LYS A 19 -8.33 21.79 -3.33
CA LYS A 19 -7.86 22.65 -2.24
C LYS A 19 -6.36 22.50 -2.05
N THR A 20 -5.64 23.60 -2.19
CA THR A 20 -4.26 23.71 -1.72
C THR A 20 -4.26 23.71 -0.20
N MET A 21 -3.81 22.62 0.44
CA MET A 21 -3.48 22.63 1.86
C MET A 21 -1.97 22.79 2.05
N SER A 22 -1.58 23.79 2.83
CA SER A 22 -0.22 23.91 3.37
C SER A 22 -0.15 23.12 4.69
N TRP A 23 0.60 22.04 4.71
CA TRP A 23 0.94 21.36 5.95
C TRP A 23 2.09 22.09 6.64
N GLY A 24 1.81 22.73 7.77
CA GLY A 24 2.79 23.36 8.63
C GLY A 24 3.48 22.33 9.53
N GLY A 25 4.70 21.93 9.19
CA GLY A 25 5.55 21.08 10.04
C GLY A 25 6.94 20.90 9.41
N LYS A 26 7.99 21.28 10.13
CA LYS A 26 9.37 21.37 9.62
C LYS A 26 9.94 19.99 9.25
N GLY A 27 10.27 19.78 7.98
CA GLY A 27 11.12 18.66 7.53
C GLY A 27 10.90 18.33 6.05
N ARG A 28 11.81 18.81 5.18
CA ARG A 28 11.72 18.67 3.72
C ARG A 28 12.10 17.25 3.27
N HIS A 29 11.35 16.68 2.33
CA HIS A 29 11.79 16.21 1.00
C HIS A 29 10.55 15.69 0.24
N SER A 30 10.47 15.95 -1.06
CA SER A 30 9.32 15.65 -1.91
C SER A 30 9.56 14.38 -2.73
N PRO A 31 8.94 13.23 -2.41
CA PRO A 31 8.62 12.24 -3.42
C PRO A 31 7.29 12.65 -4.05
N GLN A 32 7.27 12.78 -5.37
CA GLN A 32 6.04 12.95 -6.13
C GLN A 32 5.22 11.66 -5.99
N ALA A 33 4.30 11.60 -5.04
CA ALA A 33 3.35 10.51 -4.87
C ALA A 33 1.99 10.92 -5.46
N ASN A 34 1.55 10.22 -6.50
CA ASN A 34 0.19 10.33 -7.00
C ASN A 34 -0.74 9.51 -6.09
N PHE A 35 -1.40 10.16 -5.14
CA PHE A 35 -2.40 9.51 -4.30
C PHE A 35 -3.59 9.00 -5.15
N CYS A 36 -3.79 7.69 -5.16
CA CYS A 36 -4.88 7.04 -5.89
C CYS A 36 -5.92 6.49 -4.91
N ARG A 37 -7.02 7.21 -4.67
CA ARG A 37 -8.22 6.60 -4.06
C ARG A 37 -8.87 5.65 -5.06
N PRO A 38 -9.19 4.40 -4.72
CA PRO A 38 -9.89 3.51 -5.64
C PRO A 38 -11.32 4.02 -5.85
N ILE A 39 -11.62 4.39 -7.08
CA ILE A 39 -12.99 4.59 -7.51
C ILE A 39 -13.57 3.19 -7.76
N ARG A 40 -14.54 2.80 -6.93
CA ARG A 40 -15.39 1.61 -7.08
C ARG A 40 -16.39 1.70 -8.26
N SER A 41 -16.12 2.53 -9.25
CA SER A 41 -16.96 2.68 -10.44
C SER A 41 -16.41 1.83 -11.58
N PRO A 42 -17.20 0.92 -12.17
CA PRO A 42 -16.84 0.27 -13.41
C PRO A 42 -16.85 1.34 -14.51
N GLY A 43 -15.68 1.84 -14.94
CA GLY A 43 -15.67 2.67 -16.15
C GLY A 43 -14.46 3.54 -16.45
N ARG A 44 -13.59 3.91 -15.48
CA ARG A 44 -12.40 4.72 -15.82
C ARG A 44 -11.22 4.41 -14.90
N ASN A 45 -10.14 3.91 -15.48
CA ASN A 45 -8.87 3.76 -14.79
C ASN A 45 -8.33 5.15 -14.39
N LEU A 46 -8.05 5.37 -13.11
CA LEU A 46 -7.52 6.63 -12.60
C LEU A 46 -6.18 7.01 -13.24
N PHE A 47 -5.37 6.00 -13.56
CA PHE A 47 -4.08 6.20 -14.18
C PHE A 47 -4.24 6.77 -15.59
N GLU A 48 -5.23 6.30 -16.35
CA GLU A 48 -5.58 6.88 -17.65
C GLU A 48 -6.13 8.29 -17.50
N LYS A 49 -7.06 8.50 -16.55
CA LYS A 49 -7.68 9.82 -16.29
C LYS A 49 -6.63 10.91 -16.06
N TYR A 50 -5.55 10.58 -15.36
CA TYR A 50 -4.48 11.52 -15.02
C TYR A 50 -3.23 11.38 -15.90
N ASN A 51 -3.30 10.63 -17.01
CA ASN A 51 -2.18 10.40 -17.92
C ASN A 51 -0.90 9.94 -17.19
N VAL A 52 -1.06 9.03 -16.23
CA VAL A 52 0.05 8.42 -15.51
C VAL A 52 0.91 7.65 -16.53
N PRO A 53 2.24 7.81 -16.51
CA PRO A 53 3.13 7.08 -17.40
C PRO A 53 2.98 5.56 -17.24
N HIS A 54 3.14 4.83 -18.34
CA HIS A 54 3.12 3.37 -18.34
C HIS A 54 4.30 2.76 -17.58
N ILE A 55 5.42 3.47 -17.47
CA ILE A 55 6.61 3.05 -16.72
C ILE A 55 6.76 4.00 -15.55
N LEU A 56 6.79 3.45 -14.34
CA LEU A 56 6.88 4.17 -13.09
C LEU A 56 8.17 3.77 -12.37
N ASP A 57 8.92 4.74 -11.87
CA ASP A 57 10.02 4.43 -10.95
C ASP A 57 9.49 3.97 -9.60
N LEU A 58 8.43 4.62 -9.11
CA LEU A 58 7.84 4.37 -7.81
C LEU A 58 6.32 4.49 -7.88
N LEU A 59 5.64 3.50 -7.31
CA LEU A 59 4.22 3.56 -6.97
C LEU A 59 4.09 3.63 -5.45
N SER A 60 3.46 4.68 -4.94
CA SER A 60 3.15 4.83 -3.51
C SER A 60 1.65 4.67 -3.30
N ILE A 61 1.26 3.82 -2.36
CA ILE A 61 -0.13 3.52 -2.01
C ILE A 61 -0.27 3.70 -0.49
N ASP A 62 -1.00 4.74 -0.11
CA ASP A 62 -1.29 5.09 1.27
C ASP A 62 -2.67 5.74 1.25
N ILE A 63 -3.69 4.94 1.57
CA ILE A 63 -5.10 5.33 1.55
C ILE A 63 -5.86 4.80 2.79
N ASP A 64 -5.12 4.50 3.85
CA ASP A 64 -5.55 4.05 5.18
C ASP A 64 -6.15 2.62 5.24
N TYR A 65 -7.15 2.29 4.41
CA TYR A 65 -7.98 1.08 4.59
C TYR A 65 -7.88 0.07 3.46
N ASP A 66 -8.07 0.49 2.21
CA ASP A 66 -8.27 -0.39 1.05
C ASP A 66 -6.95 -0.75 0.31
N ASP A 67 -5.78 -0.43 0.86
CA ASP A 67 -4.46 -0.46 0.19
C ASP A 67 -4.19 -1.78 -0.55
N TYR A 68 -4.46 -2.91 0.11
CA TYR A 68 -4.33 -4.26 -0.47
C TYR A 68 -5.18 -4.42 -1.75
N TRP A 69 -6.44 -4.00 -1.69
CA TRP A 69 -7.40 -4.14 -2.78
C TRP A 69 -7.07 -3.23 -3.95
N VAL A 70 -6.58 -2.03 -3.65
CA VAL A 70 -6.10 -1.10 -4.68
C VAL A 70 -4.90 -1.67 -5.39
N TRP A 71 -3.90 -2.12 -4.64
CA TRP A 71 -2.72 -2.69 -5.25
C TRP A 71 -3.07 -3.89 -6.12
N LYS A 72 -3.98 -4.75 -5.64
CA LYS A 72 -4.49 -5.90 -6.37
C LYS A 72 -5.20 -5.52 -7.68
N ALA A 73 -5.99 -4.44 -7.67
CA ALA A 73 -6.80 -4.00 -8.80
C ALA A 73 -6.01 -3.24 -9.90
N ILE A 74 -4.82 -2.71 -9.60
CA ILE A 74 -3.99 -2.03 -10.59
C ILE A 74 -3.60 -3.00 -11.72
N ASP A 75 -3.66 -2.55 -12.97
CA ASP A 75 -3.17 -3.34 -14.11
C ASP A 75 -1.67 -3.10 -14.31
N LEU A 76 -0.84 -3.99 -13.75
CA LEU A 76 0.62 -3.89 -13.84
C LEU A 76 1.19 -4.25 -15.21
N HIS A 77 0.40 -4.86 -16.11
CA HIS A 77 0.83 -5.02 -17.50
C HIS A 77 0.83 -3.69 -18.24
N ARG A 78 0.05 -2.72 -17.75
CA ARG A 78 -0.07 -1.38 -18.33
C ARG A 78 0.67 -0.33 -17.54
N PHE A 79 0.78 -0.48 -16.22
CA PHE A 79 1.43 0.47 -15.33
C PHE A 79 2.51 -0.24 -14.54
N ASP A 80 3.71 -0.20 -15.10
CA ASP A 80 4.84 -1.00 -14.69
C ASP A 80 5.74 -0.22 -13.72
N ALA A 81 5.62 -0.51 -12.43
CA ALA A 81 6.42 0.15 -11.39
C ALA A 81 7.70 -0.62 -11.06
N ARG A 82 8.83 0.07 -10.91
CA ARG A 82 10.09 -0.56 -10.46
C ARG A 82 10.08 -0.88 -8.97
N ALA A 83 9.49 0.01 -8.18
CA ALA A 83 9.30 -0.16 -6.76
C ALA A 83 7.86 0.21 -6.34
N VAL A 84 7.38 -0.43 -5.28
CA VAL A 84 6.11 -0.10 -4.63
C VAL A 84 6.38 0.18 -3.15
N VAL A 85 5.83 1.28 -2.65
CA VAL A 85 5.73 1.56 -1.22
C VAL A 85 4.26 1.53 -0.85
N ILE A 86 3.90 0.72 0.13
CA ILE A 86 2.51 0.50 0.48
C ILE A 86 2.31 0.43 1.99
N GLU A 87 1.26 1.10 2.47
CA GLU A 87 0.86 1.03 3.86
C GLU A 87 0.42 -0.39 4.24
N TYR A 88 0.74 -0.84 5.45
CA TYR A 88 0.27 -2.12 5.98
C TYR A 88 -0.11 -2.01 7.45
N ASN A 89 -0.81 -3.03 7.93
CA ASN A 89 -1.21 -3.12 9.33
C ASN A 89 -0.23 -4.00 10.10
N TRP A 90 0.65 -3.34 10.85
CA TRP A 90 1.66 -4.00 11.70
C TRP A 90 1.08 -4.60 12.99
N ASP A 91 -0.14 -4.23 13.40
CA ASP A 91 -0.80 -4.83 14.57
C ASP A 91 -1.20 -6.30 14.31
N ILE A 92 -1.25 -6.72 13.05
CA ILE A 92 -1.53 -8.11 12.67
C ILE A 92 -0.23 -8.92 12.70
N SER A 93 -0.29 -10.10 13.31
CA SER A 93 0.87 -10.99 13.36
C SER A 93 1.44 -11.26 11.95
N TYR A 94 2.77 -11.25 11.83
CA TYR A 94 3.46 -11.54 10.58
C TYR A 94 3.25 -12.97 10.07
N THR A 95 2.71 -13.85 10.91
CA THR A 95 2.34 -15.23 10.56
C THR A 95 0.88 -15.36 10.08
N GLU A 96 0.08 -14.30 10.17
CA GLU A 96 -1.33 -14.33 9.83
C GLU A 96 -1.59 -13.62 8.50
N HIS A 97 -2.35 -14.24 7.61
CA HIS A 97 -2.81 -13.61 6.39
C HIS A 97 -4.20 -13.01 6.61
N ARG A 98 -4.26 -11.72 6.94
CA ARG A 98 -5.52 -10.99 7.11
C ARG A 98 -5.54 -9.74 6.25
N VAL A 99 -6.71 -9.43 5.72
CA VAL A 99 -7.02 -8.23 4.95
C VAL A 99 -8.38 -7.74 5.41
N VAL A 100 -8.59 -6.43 5.48
CA VAL A 100 -9.95 -5.90 5.72
C VAL A 100 -10.92 -6.28 4.59
N ASP A 101 -12.20 -6.46 4.92
CA ASP A 101 -13.25 -6.66 3.91
C ASP A 101 -13.44 -5.36 3.10
N PRO A 102 -13.22 -5.37 1.78
CA PRO A 102 -13.39 -4.16 1.00
C PRO A 102 -14.85 -3.68 1.05
N ASN A 103 -15.82 -4.57 1.25
CA ASN A 103 -17.26 -4.26 1.31
C ASN A 103 -17.71 -3.68 2.65
N ASP A 104 -16.82 -3.58 3.64
CA ASP A 104 -17.15 -2.95 4.91
C ASP A 104 -17.42 -1.44 4.70
N LYS A 105 -18.65 -1.03 5.01
CA LYS A 105 -19.11 0.35 4.86
C LYS A 105 -18.60 1.28 5.96
N GLN A 106 -18.17 0.75 7.11
CA GLN A 106 -17.69 1.56 8.22
C GLN A 106 -16.31 2.18 7.94
N ARG A 107 -15.54 1.61 6.99
CA ARG A 107 -14.19 2.06 6.62
C ARG A 107 -13.27 2.16 7.85
N TRP A 108 -12.15 2.86 7.77
CA TRP A 108 -11.31 3.03 8.94
C TRP A 108 -11.96 3.97 9.96
N THR A 109 -12.02 3.54 11.22
CA THR A 109 -12.64 4.28 12.33
C THR A 109 -11.62 4.75 13.36
N GLY A 110 -10.33 4.77 13.01
CA GLY A 110 -9.23 5.08 13.94
C GLY A 110 -8.87 3.90 14.88
N THR A 111 -9.37 2.70 14.59
CA THR A 111 -9.04 1.46 15.31
C THR A 111 -7.94 0.68 14.59
N ASN A 112 -7.52 -0.45 15.14
CA ASN A 112 -6.57 -1.38 14.52
C ASN A 112 -7.19 -2.23 13.38
N HIS A 113 -8.42 -1.93 12.95
CA HIS A 113 -9.08 -2.61 11.84
C HIS A 113 -8.92 -1.78 10.55
N PHE A 114 -7.80 -2.00 9.87
CA PHE A 114 -7.45 -1.34 8.61
C PHE A 114 -6.44 -2.19 7.82
N GLY A 115 -6.29 -1.89 6.52
CA GLY A 115 -5.24 -2.43 5.67
C GLY A 115 -5.15 -3.95 5.63
N ALA A 116 -3.90 -4.44 5.56
CA ALA A 116 -3.60 -5.86 5.50
C ALA A 116 -2.31 -6.21 6.25
N SER A 117 -2.17 -7.46 6.63
CA SER A 117 -0.96 -7.95 7.28
C SER A 117 0.24 -7.97 6.31
N ILE A 118 1.45 -7.93 6.86
CA ILE A 118 2.68 -8.08 6.08
C ILE A 118 2.71 -9.40 5.29
N LEU A 119 2.13 -10.48 5.81
CA LEU A 119 2.04 -11.76 5.08
C LEU A 119 1.09 -11.65 3.88
N ALA A 120 -0.04 -10.99 4.04
CA ALA A 120 -0.99 -10.77 2.94
C ALA A 120 -0.37 -9.90 1.84
N MET A 121 0.26 -8.79 2.21
CA MET A 121 0.97 -7.91 1.26
C MET A 121 2.12 -8.63 0.56
N THR A 122 2.93 -9.40 1.29
CA THR A 122 4.03 -10.18 0.72
C THR A 122 3.52 -11.22 -0.28
N THR A 123 2.43 -11.89 0.06
CA THR A 123 1.80 -12.90 -0.80
C THR A 123 1.28 -12.26 -2.09
N LEU A 124 0.59 -11.11 -1.98
CA LEU A 124 0.12 -10.35 -3.14
C LEU A 124 1.28 -9.86 -4.01
N GLY A 125 2.32 -9.28 -3.40
CA GLY A 125 3.53 -8.82 -4.11
C GLY A 125 4.18 -9.94 -4.93
N LYS A 126 4.37 -11.12 -4.33
CA LYS A 126 4.93 -12.29 -5.03
C LYS A 126 4.10 -12.70 -6.24
N LYS A 127 2.77 -12.78 -6.09
CA LYS A 127 1.83 -13.09 -7.19
C LYS A 127 1.91 -12.07 -8.33
N ARG A 128 2.36 -10.85 -8.04
CA ARG A 128 2.45 -9.72 -8.96
C ARG A 128 3.88 -9.44 -9.46
N GLY A 129 4.84 -10.31 -9.17
CA GLY A 129 6.23 -10.17 -9.64
C GLY A 129 7.09 -9.22 -8.80
N TYR A 130 6.71 -8.95 -7.55
CA TYR A 130 7.47 -8.13 -6.61
C TYR A 130 7.97 -8.93 -5.42
N THR A 131 9.08 -8.49 -4.86
CA THR A 131 9.69 -9.04 -3.66
C THR A 131 9.70 -7.96 -2.57
N LEU A 132 9.24 -8.32 -1.36
CA LEU A 132 9.36 -7.47 -0.19
C LEU A 132 10.85 -7.38 0.19
N VAL A 133 11.40 -6.17 0.24
CA VAL A 133 12.82 -5.95 0.57
C VAL A 133 13.02 -5.27 1.93
N TYR A 134 12.02 -4.54 2.41
CA TYR A 134 12.10 -3.82 3.67
C TYR A 134 10.72 -3.54 4.27
N ALA A 135 10.62 -3.58 5.59
CA ALA A 135 9.51 -3.05 6.35
C ALA A 135 10.03 -1.90 7.22
N GLU A 136 9.35 -0.76 7.11
CA GLU A 136 9.70 0.46 7.82
C GLU A 136 9.58 0.28 9.34
N ARG A 137 10.46 0.94 10.10
CA ARG A 137 10.64 0.66 11.54
C ARG A 137 9.45 1.04 12.41
N GLU A 138 8.71 2.07 12.03
CA GLU A 138 7.51 2.54 12.72
C GLU A 138 6.26 1.73 12.34
N GLY A 139 6.38 0.78 11.40
CA GLY A 139 5.31 -0.16 11.07
C GLY A 139 4.27 0.37 10.11
N VAL A 140 4.56 1.47 9.43
CA VAL A 140 3.60 2.10 8.53
C VAL A 140 3.74 1.51 7.12
N ASN A 141 4.97 1.40 6.60
CA ASN A 141 5.20 1.16 5.18
C ASN A 141 5.98 -0.13 4.89
N LEU A 142 5.60 -0.82 3.82
CA LEU A 142 6.37 -1.90 3.20
C LEU A 142 6.96 -1.44 1.88
N PHE A 143 8.17 -1.92 1.59
CA PHE A 143 8.91 -1.60 0.38
C PHE A 143 9.10 -2.86 -0.46
N PHE A 144 8.61 -2.79 -1.68
CA PHE A 144 8.68 -3.85 -2.66
C PHE A 144 9.50 -3.39 -3.86
N VAL A 145 10.30 -4.29 -4.41
CA VAL A 145 11.03 -4.09 -5.66
C VAL A 145 10.63 -5.20 -6.62
N LYS A 146 10.56 -4.91 -7.92
CA LYS A 146 10.33 -5.97 -8.90
C LYS A 146 11.38 -7.06 -8.80
N THR A 147 10.92 -8.30 -8.85
CA THR A 147 11.77 -9.47 -8.68
C THR A 147 12.80 -9.58 -9.81
N ASP A 148 12.46 -9.20 -11.04
CA ASP A 148 13.38 -9.20 -12.18
C ASP A 148 14.56 -8.24 -11.99
N ILE A 149 14.35 -7.07 -11.40
CA ILE A 149 15.41 -6.11 -11.05
C ILE A 149 16.37 -6.75 -10.04
N LEU A 150 15.86 -7.37 -8.98
CA LEU A 150 16.70 -8.03 -7.96
C LEU A 150 17.48 -9.21 -8.55
N GLN A 151 16.90 -9.95 -9.49
CA GLN A 151 17.57 -11.03 -10.23
C GLN A 151 18.68 -10.47 -11.13
N CYS A 152 18.40 -9.44 -11.92
CA CYS A 152 19.40 -8.80 -12.78
C CYS A 152 20.57 -8.20 -12.01
N GLN A 153 20.34 -7.73 -10.78
CA GLN A 153 21.38 -7.23 -9.89
C GLN A 153 22.08 -8.33 -9.06
N ASN A 154 21.66 -9.59 -9.17
CA ASN A 154 22.17 -10.73 -8.42
C ASN A 154 22.12 -10.53 -6.89
N VAL A 155 21.04 -9.91 -6.40
CA VAL A 155 20.81 -9.63 -4.97
C VAL A 155 19.54 -10.30 -4.42
N LEU A 156 18.82 -11.06 -5.23
CA LEU A 156 17.58 -11.73 -4.78
C LEU A 156 17.83 -12.63 -3.56
N ASP A 157 18.93 -13.37 -3.55
CA ASP A 157 19.31 -14.27 -2.44
C ASP A 157 19.75 -13.53 -1.17
N GLN A 158 19.95 -12.21 -1.24
CA GLN A 158 20.29 -11.35 -0.10
C GLN A 158 19.03 -10.81 0.60
N VAL A 159 17.85 -10.97 0.00
CA VAL A 159 16.60 -10.52 0.58
C VAL A 159 16.28 -11.35 1.83
N MET A 160 16.07 -10.64 2.94
CA MET A 160 15.73 -11.28 4.20
C MET A 160 14.32 -11.90 4.16
N PRO A 161 14.11 -13.05 4.83
CA PRO A 161 12.77 -13.62 4.96
C PRO A 161 11.85 -12.72 5.82
N ILE A 162 10.54 -12.90 5.66
CA ILE A 162 9.51 -12.06 6.29
C ILE A 162 9.64 -11.98 7.82
N ASP A 163 10.08 -13.04 8.50
CA ASP A 163 10.27 -13.05 9.95
C ASP A 163 11.43 -12.15 10.42
N LYS A 164 12.38 -11.85 9.53
CA LYS A 164 13.48 -10.92 9.81
C LYS A 164 13.13 -9.48 9.45
N LEU A 165 12.23 -9.29 8.48
CA LEU A 165 11.72 -7.99 8.08
C LEU A 165 10.61 -7.49 9.01
N ALA A 166 9.76 -8.39 9.49
CA ALA A 166 8.61 -8.05 10.31
C ALA A 166 9.03 -7.39 11.62
N ILE A 167 8.32 -6.34 11.98
CA ILE A 167 8.48 -5.68 13.27
C ILE A 167 7.99 -6.61 14.38
N LYS A 168 8.90 -6.90 15.30
CA LYS A 168 8.65 -7.73 16.49
C LYS A 168 8.77 -6.84 17.70
N ASN A 169 7.71 -6.09 18.02
CA ASN A 169 7.71 -5.24 19.21
C ASN A 169 6.87 -5.85 20.35
N PRO A 170 7.51 -6.45 21.37
CA PRO A 170 6.79 -7.14 22.45
C PRO A 170 5.94 -6.20 23.31
N GLY A 171 6.17 -4.88 23.28
CA GLY A 171 5.41 -3.91 24.08
C GLY A 171 4.06 -3.48 23.48
N TRP A 172 3.77 -3.88 22.23
CA TRP A 172 2.61 -3.37 21.48
C TRP A 172 1.74 -4.45 20.84
N GLN A 173 2.28 -5.66 20.65
CA GLN A 173 1.55 -6.85 20.16
C GLN A 173 0.33 -7.27 21.03
N HIS A 174 0.12 -6.60 22.16
CA HIS A 174 -0.96 -6.88 23.10
C HIS A 174 -1.90 -5.70 23.36
N ARG A 175 -1.73 -4.55 22.69
CA ARG A 175 -2.46 -3.34 23.11
C ARG A 175 -3.89 -3.23 22.61
N MET A 176 -4.30 -4.01 21.61
CA MET A 176 -5.70 -4.11 21.21
C MET A 176 -5.96 -5.51 20.68
N GLU A 177 -6.93 -6.23 21.24
CA GLU A 177 -7.51 -7.35 20.51
C GLU A 177 -7.94 -6.80 19.14
N LEU A 178 -7.47 -7.40 18.05
CA LEU A 178 -7.93 -7.04 16.70
C LEU A 178 -9.45 -6.97 16.74
N ASP A 179 -10.04 -5.89 16.22
CA ASP A 179 -11.49 -5.66 16.31
C ASP A 179 -12.25 -6.92 15.87
N LYS A 180 -12.77 -7.65 16.85
CA LYS A 180 -13.44 -8.94 16.65
C LYS A 180 -14.86 -8.75 16.10
N ASN A 181 -15.38 -7.53 16.14
CA ASN A 181 -16.72 -7.20 15.68
C ASN A 181 -16.76 -6.87 14.18
N ARG A 182 -15.58 -6.80 13.54
CA ARG A 182 -15.44 -6.49 12.11
C ARG A 182 -14.81 -7.64 11.34
N THR A 183 -15.21 -7.76 10.08
CA THR A 183 -14.85 -8.90 9.24
C THR A 183 -13.43 -8.76 8.69
N TRP A 184 -12.62 -9.79 8.94
CA TRP A 184 -11.33 -9.97 8.28
C TRP A 184 -11.46 -11.03 7.18
N ILE A 185 -10.88 -10.78 6.01
CA ILE A 185 -10.69 -11.76 4.96
C ILE A 185 -9.40 -12.52 5.22
N TRP A 186 -9.53 -13.84 5.34
CA TRP A 186 -8.43 -14.77 5.58
C TRP A 186 -8.01 -15.44 4.29
N ASN A 187 -6.70 -15.59 4.09
CA ASN A 187 -6.13 -16.36 2.97
C ASN A 187 -6.81 -16.06 1.62
N ASP A 188 -6.83 -14.79 1.20
CA ASP A 188 -7.42 -14.42 -0.08
C ASP A 188 -6.78 -15.19 -1.26
N THR A 189 -7.49 -16.18 -1.76
CA THR A 189 -7.09 -17.05 -2.86
C THR A 189 -7.50 -16.52 -4.22
N SER A 190 -8.30 -15.45 -4.27
CA SER A 190 -8.77 -14.90 -5.55
C SER A 190 -7.61 -14.24 -6.29
N ILE A 191 -7.21 -14.83 -7.41
CA ILE A 191 -6.35 -14.26 -8.45
C ILE A 191 -6.95 -14.68 -9.78
#